data_AF-A0A3P8RQV3-F1
#
_entry.id   AF-A0A3P8RQV3-F1
#
_cell.length_a   1.000
_cell.length_b   1.000
_cell.length_c   1.000
_cell.angle_alpha   90.00
_cell.angle_beta   90.00
_cell.angle_gamma   90.00
#
_symmetry.space_group_name_H-M   'P 1'
#
loop_
_entity.id
_entity.type
_entity.pdbx_description
1 polymer ?
#
loop_
_entity_poly.entity_id
_entity_poly.type
_entity_poly.pdbx_seq_one_letter_code
_entity_poly.pdbx_strand_id
1 'polypeptide(L)'
;KEKFGVVVTYCKLNLNMPRSPSAAHSYQHGCSRMTLENSDLWKSFHSIGTEMIITKHGRRMFPHCSVSVTGLQPFTNYVIMVDMVPVDSFKYKWKKEQWEVAGKAEPQPPCRTYTHPDSPATGTHWMKQSLSFLKMKLTNNTLDQHGHVTPLSF
;
A
#
# COMPACT_ATOMS: atom_id res chain seq x y z
N LYS A 1 3.77 1.37 -20.30
CA LYS A 1 3.64 1.67 -18.85
C LYS A 1 2.15 1.74 -18.51
N GLU A 2 1.79 1.52 -17.26
CA GLU A 2 0.43 1.70 -16.75
C GLU A 2 0.50 2.61 -15.52
N LYS A 3 -0.60 3.26 -15.16
CA LYS A 3 -0.67 4.16 -14.00
C LYS A 3 -1.19 3.39 -12.79
N PHE A 4 -0.52 3.55 -11.64
CA PHE A 4 -0.88 2.86 -10.40
C PHE A 4 -1.03 3.83 -9.24
N GLY A 5 -2.00 3.54 -8.38
CA GLY A 5 -2.14 4.13 -7.05
C GLY A 5 -1.53 3.21 -6.00
N VAL A 6 -0.92 3.80 -4.97
CA VAL A 6 -0.50 3.08 -3.77
C VAL A 6 -1.63 3.13 -2.76
N VAL A 7 -2.14 1.99 -2.34
CA VAL A 7 -3.22 1.89 -1.36
C VAL A 7 -2.69 1.19 -0.12
N VAL A 8 -2.71 1.89 1.01
CA VAL A 8 -2.37 1.31 2.32
C VAL A 8 -3.67 0.94 3.02
N THR A 9 -3.79 -0.33 3.43
CA THR A 9 -4.98 -0.85 4.09
C THR A 9 -4.62 -1.53 5.41
N TYR A 10 -5.61 -1.67 6.29
CA TYR A 10 -5.47 -2.42 7.53
C TYR A 10 -6.66 -3.35 7.74
N CYS A 11 -6.39 -4.52 8.31
CA CYS A 11 -7.39 -5.52 8.65
C CYS A 11 -7.38 -5.74 10.16
N LYS A 12 -8.54 -5.61 10.81
CA LYS A 12 -8.73 -5.91 12.24
C LYS A 12 -8.87 -7.42 12.42
N LEU A 13 -7.98 -8.04 13.21
CA LEU A 13 -8.08 -9.46 13.54
C LEU A 13 -8.98 -9.65 14.76
N ASN A 14 -10.14 -10.26 14.59
CA ASN A 14 -10.99 -10.71 15.70
C ASN A 14 -10.48 -12.05 16.22
N LEU A 15 -9.45 -12.03 17.05
CA LEU A 15 -9.00 -13.20 17.79
C LEU A 15 -9.87 -13.30 19.06
N ASN A 16 -10.74 -14.32 19.12
CA ASN A 16 -11.56 -14.77 20.26
C ASN A 16 -11.48 -13.92 21.55
N MET A 17 -12.44 -13.02 21.76
CA MET A 17 -12.80 -12.53 23.09
C MET A 17 -13.78 -13.52 23.73
N PRO A 18 -13.60 -13.95 24.99
CA PRO A 18 -14.68 -14.59 25.74
C PRO A 18 -15.85 -13.61 25.82
N ARG A 19 -17.03 -14.01 25.32
CA ARG A 19 -18.28 -13.25 25.50
C ARG A 19 -18.60 -13.17 26.99
N SER A 20 -18.15 -12.11 27.65
CA SER A 20 -18.68 -11.67 28.94
C SER A 20 -19.70 -10.56 28.67
N PRO A 21 -20.97 -10.67 29.12
CA PRO A 21 -22.04 -9.75 28.70
C PRO A 21 -21.99 -8.33 29.29
N SER A 22 -20.94 -7.96 30.04
CA SER A 22 -20.97 -6.74 30.88
C SER A 22 -20.05 -5.60 30.42
N ALA A 23 -19.36 -5.72 29.29
CA ALA A 23 -18.46 -4.67 28.77
C ALA A 23 -18.97 -4.04 27.47
N ALA A 24 -20.29 -3.95 27.28
CA ALA A 24 -20.91 -3.16 26.20
C ALA A 24 -20.82 -1.65 26.46
N HIS A 25 -19.79 -1.18 27.17
CA HIS A 25 -19.42 0.22 27.25
C HIS A 25 -18.79 0.60 25.91
N SER A 26 -19.65 1.05 24.98
CA SER A 26 -19.33 2.07 23.97
C SER A 26 -17.86 2.08 23.53
N TYR A 27 -17.42 1.03 22.83
CA TYR A 27 -16.20 1.14 22.04
C TYR A 27 -16.54 2.07 20.88
N GLN A 28 -16.38 3.37 21.13
CA GLN A 28 -16.31 4.38 20.10
C GLN A 28 -15.38 3.80 19.02
N HIS A 29 -15.93 3.52 17.85
CA HIS A 29 -15.13 3.30 16.67
C HIS A 29 -14.43 4.63 16.42
N GLY A 30 -13.24 4.79 17.01
CA GLY A 30 -12.37 5.90 16.68
C GLY A 30 -12.30 5.98 15.16
N CYS A 31 -12.38 7.19 14.61
CA CYS A 31 -12.18 7.39 13.19
C CYS A 31 -10.71 7.06 12.89
N SER A 32 -10.45 5.80 12.58
CA SER A 32 -9.13 5.31 12.19
C SER A 32 -8.67 6.11 10.98
N ARG A 33 -7.52 6.77 11.10
CA ARG A 33 -6.98 7.63 10.06
C ARG A 33 -5.54 7.24 9.76
N MET A 34 -5.23 7.21 8.47
CA MET A 34 -3.90 7.02 7.94
C MET A 34 -3.47 8.32 7.22
N THR A 35 -2.29 8.83 7.55
CA THR A 35 -1.74 10.06 6.98
C THR A 35 -0.40 9.76 6.32
N LEU A 36 -0.23 10.18 5.07
CA LEU A 36 1.02 10.04 4.34
C LEU A 36 2.08 11.01 4.89
N GLU A 37 3.21 10.48 5.32
CA GLU A 37 4.38 11.26 5.72
C GLU A 37 5.08 11.86 4.50
N ASN A 38 5.74 13.02 4.68
CA ASN A 38 6.42 13.75 3.61
C ASN A 38 5.52 14.00 2.38
N SER A 39 4.25 14.31 2.63
CA SER A 39 3.25 14.48 1.57
C SER A 39 3.64 15.54 0.54
N ASP A 40 4.42 16.56 0.91
CA ASP A 40 4.85 17.61 -0.02
C ASP A 40 5.87 17.11 -1.05
N LEU A 41 6.72 16.15 -0.67
CA LEU A 41 7.61 15.47 -1.62
C LEU A 41 6.78 14.66 -2.62
N TRP A 42 5.79 13.92 -2.14
CA TRP A 42 4.86 13.18 -3.00
C TRP A 42 4.09 14.10 -3.95
N LYS A 43 3.60 15.24 -3.48
CA LYS A 43 2.94 16.25 -4.33
C LYS A 43 3.89 16.80 -5.40
N SER A 44 5.15 17.04 -5.06
CA SER A 44 6.17 17.53 -6.00
C SER A 44 6.50 16.51 -7.10
N PHE A 45 6.55 15.22 -6.76
CA PHE A 45 6.68 14.16 -7.77
C PHE A 45 5.40 14.02 -8.61
N HIS A 46 4.24 14.13 -7.97
CA HIS A 46 2.95 14.00 -8.63
C HIS A 46 2.72 15.10 -9.68
N SER A 47 3.12 16.34 -9.40
CA SER A 47 2.93 17.47 -10.33
C SER A 47 3.72 17.32 -11.64
N ILE A 48 4.82 16.58 -11.62
CA ILE A 48 5.64 16.29 -12.81
C ILE A 48 5.18 14.99 -13.49
N GLY A 49 4.57 14.08 -12.73
CA GLY A 49 4.17 12.75 -13.17
C GLY A 49 5.08 11.69 -12.55
N THR A 50 4.72 11.22 -11.36
CA THR A 50 5.50 10.22 -10.62
C THR A 50 5.73 8.96 -11.46
N GLU A 51 7.00 8.58 -11.62
CA GLU A 51 7.38 7.34 -12.29
C GLU A 51 8.09 6.40 -11.31
N MET A 52 7.70 5.12 -11.35
CA MET A 52 8.35 4.07 -10.58
C MET A 52 9.12 3.14 -11.50
N ILE A 53 10.36 2.81 -11.10
CA ILE A 53 11.20 1.85 -11.81
C ILE A 53 10.86 0.44 -11.32
N ILE A 54 10.63 -0.47 -12.26
CA ILE A 54 10.33 -1.88 -11.99
C ILE A 54 11.42 -2.72 -12.66
N THR A 55 11.97 -3.71 -11.95
CA THR A 55 13.06 -4.56 -12.45
C THR A 55 12.83 -6.02 -12.11
N LYS A 56 13.49 -6.95 -12.81
CA LYS A 56 13.37 -8.40 -12.56
C LYS A 56 13.70 -8.80 -11.12
N HIS A 57 14.68 -8.13 -10.51
CA HIS A 57 15.18 -8.43 -9.16
C HIS A 57 14.46 -7.64 -8.05
N GLY A 58 13.47 -6.83 -8.41
CA GLY A 58 12.78 -5.94 -7.48
C GLY A 58 13.52 -4.63 -7.24
N ARG A 59 12.80 -3.51 -7.33
CA ARG A 59 13.32 -2.16 -7.02
C ARG A 59 12.46 -1.47 -5.97
N ARG A 60 13.08 -0.81 -5.00
CA ARG A 60 12.35 -0.03 -3.99
C ARG A 60 11.70 1.19 -4.65
N MET A 61 10.51 1.55 -4.17
CA MET A 61 9.84 2.78 -4.58
C MET A 61 10.67 4.01 -4.23
N PHE A 62 10.49 5.09 -4.98
CA PHE A 62 10.92 6.42 -4.57
C PHE A 62 9.91 7.45 -5.06
N PRO A 63 9.38 8.34 -4.20
CA PRO A 63 9.66 8.45 -2.77
C PRO A 63 9.24 7.21 -1.94
N HIS A 64 9.80 7.06 -0.74
CA HIS A 64 9.39 5.98 0.15
C HIS A 64 7.99 6.25 0.72
N CYS A 65 7.14 5.23 0.76
CA CYS A 65 5.84 5.34 1.40
C CYS A 65 6.00 5.12 2.91
N SER A 66 5.67 6.16 3.69
CA SER A 66 5.62 6.10 5.14
C SER A 66 4.29 6.71 5.60
N VAL A 67 3.65 6.10 6.59
CA VAL A 67 2.29 6.46 7.02
C VAL A 67 2.23 6.54 8.53
N SER A 68 1.64 7.60 9.08
CA SER A 68 1.20 7.62 10.48
C SER A 68 -0.23 7.11 10.59
N VAL A 69 -0.50 6.32 11.63
CA VAL A 69 -1.82 5.76 11.90
C VAL A 69 -2.32 6.29 13.24
N THR A 70 -3.60 6.66 13.30
CA THR A 70 -4.26 7.13 14.52
C THR A 70 -5.67 6.54 14.60
N GLY A 71 -6.26 6.49 15.80
CA GLY A 71 -7.65 6.06 16.01
C GLY A 71 -7.88 4.55 16.03
N LEU A 72 -6.84 3.72 15.98
CA LEU A 72 -6.96 2.26 16.14
C LEU A 72 -7.30 1.89 17.59
N GLN A 73 -7.97 0.75 17.78
CA GLN A 73 -8.22 0.23 19.12
C GLN A 73 -6.90 -0.24 19.76
N PRO A 74 -6.48 0.32 20.91
CA PRO A 74 -5.17 0.07 21.51
C PRO A 74 -4.79 -1.41 21.62
N PHE A 75 -5.72 -2.26 22.07
CA PHE A 75 -5.46 -3.66 22.40
C PHE A 75 -5.91 -4.66 21.31
N THR A 76 -6.39 -4.18 20.16
CA THR A 76 -6.72 -5.08 19.05
C THR A 76 -5.52 -5.27 18.12
N ASN A 77 -5.34 -6.49 17.62
CA ASN A 77 -4.35 -6.82 16.60
C ASN A 77 -4.84 -6.42 15.20
N TYR A 78 -3.95 -5.78 14.45
CA TYR A 78 -4.16 -5.35 13.07
C TYR A 78 -3.04 -5.88 12.19
N VAL A 79 -3.40 -6.25 10.96
CA VAL A 79 -2.47 -6.48 9.85
C VAL A 79 -2.50 -5.25 8.97
N ILE A 80 -1.34 -4.66 8.67
CA ILE A 80 -1.23 -3.52 7.74
C ILE A 80 -0.55 -3.99 6.47
N MET A 81 -1.13 -3.64 5.33
CA MET A 81 -0.69 -4.09 4.01
C MET A 81 -0.70 -2.92 3.01
N VAL A 82 0.08 -3.06 1.95
CA VAL A 82 0.08 -2.15 0.80
C VAL A 82 -0.27 -2.93 -0.44
N ASP A 83 -1.10 -2.32 -1.27
CA ASP A 83 -1.42 -2.78 -2.60
C ASP A 83 -1.10 -1.72 -3.65
N MET A 84 -0.84 -2.16 -4.88
CA MET A 84 -0.74 -1.32 -6.07
C MET A 84 -1.92 -1.59 -6.98
N VAL A 85 -2.80 -0.61 -7.12
CA VAL A 85 -4.01 -0.76 -7.93
C VAL A 85 -3.90 0.06 -9.21
N PRO A 86 -4.33 -0.48 -10.36
CA PRO A 86 -4.37 0.30 -11.60
C PRO A 86 -5.32 1.50 -11.42
N VAL A 87 -4.86 2.67 -11.84
CA VAL A 87 -5.66 3.92 -11.80
C VAL A 87 -6.68 3.94 -12.94
N ASP A 88 -6.32 3.34 -14.07
CA ASP A 88 -7.13 3.24 -15.26
C ASP A 88 -6.83 1.93 -16.00
N SER A 89 -7.54 1.70 -17.10
CA SER A 89 -7.37 0.51 -17.95
C SER A 89 -6.61 0.84 -19.23
N PHE A 90 -5.61 1.73 -19.18
CA PHE A 90 -4.83 2.14 -20.35
C PHE A 90 -3.35 1.74 -20.28
N LYS A 91 -2.82 1.32 -21.43
CA LYS A 91 -1.38 1.18 -21.67
C LYS A 91 -0.86 2.50 -22.24
N TYR A 92 0.23 3.01 -21.67
CA TYR A 92 0.85 4.28 -22.04
C TYR A 92 2.21 4.09 -22.72
N LYS A 93 2.50 4.95 -23.69
CA LYS A 93 3.80 5.09 -24.36
C LYS A 93 4.33 6.52 -24.20
N TRP A 94 5.65 6.66 -24.12
CA TRP A 94 6.30 7.96 -24.13
C TRP A 94 6.61 8.37 -25.58
N LYS A 95 6.08 9.51 -26.03
CA LYS A 95 6.29 10.03 -27.37
C LYS A 95 6.29 11.56 -27.31
N LYS A 96 7.28 12.20 -27.97
CA LYS A 96 7.41 13.66 -28.02
C LYS A 96 7.30 14.32 -26.63
N GLU A 97 8.05 13.79 -25.67
CA GLU A 97 8.11 14.29 -24.29
C GLU A 97 6.78 14.25 -23.53
N GLN A 98 5.86 13.38 -23.96
CA GLN A 98 4.54 13.22 -23.38
C GLN A 98 4.15 11.74 -23.24
N TRP A 99 3.39 11.44 -22.18
CA TRP A 99 2.68 10.16 -22.05
C TRP A 99 1.40 10.18 -22.89
N GLU A 100 1.32 9.28 -23.87
CA GLU A 100 0.14 9.06 -24.73
C GLU A 100 -0.48 7.69 -24.46
N VAL A 101 -1.81 7.59 -24.58
CA VAL A 101 -2.51 6.31 -24.58
C VAL A 101 -2.10 5.51 -25.83
N ALA A 102 -1.63 4.29 -25.61
CA ALA A 102 -1.21 3.35 -26.65
C ALA A 102 -2.21 2.21 -26.88
N GLY A 103 -3.15 2.01 -25.95
CA GLY A 103 -4.16 0.97 -26.04
C GLY A 103 -4.80 0.65 -24.69
N LYS A 104 -5.52 -0.48 -24.62
CA LYS A 104 -6.10 -1.01 -23.39
C LYS A 104 -5.04 -1.74 -22.56
N ALA A 105 -5.09 -1.58 -21.24
CA ALA A 105 -4.31 -2.37 -20.30
C ALA A 105 -4.67 -3.86 -20.40
N GLU A 106 -3.69 -4.72 -20.17
CA GLU A 106 -3.92 -6.16 -20.15
C GLU A 106 -4.57 -6.59 -18.82
N PRO A 107 -5.36 -7.68 -18.81
CA PRO A 107 -5.89 -8.23 -17.57
C PRO A 107 -4.75 -8.54 -16.60
N GLN A 108 -4.78 -7.89 -15.43
CA GLN A 108 -3.73 -8.04 -14.43
C GLN A 108 -3.92 -9.37 -13.68
N PRO A 109 -2.85 -10.16 -13.44
CA PRO A 109 -2.89 -11.29 -12.54
C PRO A 109 -3.22 -10.80 -11.12
N PRO A 110 -3.63 -11.69 -10.20
CA PRO A 110 -3.97 -11.31 -8.84
C PRO A 110 -2.86 -10.47 -8.22
N CYS A 111 -3.19 -9.22 -7.87
CA CYS A 111 -2.22 -8.29 -7.33
C CYS A 111 -1.64 -8.85 -6.02
N ARG A 112 -0.32 -8.76 -5.87
CA ARG A 112 0.36 -9.22 -4.66
C ARG A 112 0.45 -8.05 -3.70
N THR A 113 -0.27 -8.17 -2.58
CA THR A 113 -0.14 -7.23 -1.46
C THR A 113 1.19 -7.42 -0.74
N TYR A 114 1.80 -6.33 -0.30
CA TYR A 114 2.93 -6.35 0.63
C TYR A 114 2.42 -6.17 2.07
N THR A 115 2.59 -7.19 2.90
CA THR A 115 2.27 -7.10 4.34
C THR A 115 3.44 -6.48 5.10
N HIS A 116 3.17 -5.47 5.94
CA HIS A 116 4.20 -4.87 6.79
C HIS A 116 4.78 -5.93 7.74
N PRO A 117 6.12 -6.02 7.90
CA PRO A 117 6.77 -7.09 8.66
C PRO A 117 6.37 -7.16 10.13
N ASP A 118 5.95 -6.03 10.73
CA ASP A 118 5.44 -5.99 12.10
C ASP A 118 4.02 -6.58 12.24
N SER A 119 3.36 -6.95 11.15
CA SER A 119 2.02 -7.53 11.22
C SER A 119 2.06 -9.00 11.66
N PRO A 120 1.09 -9.45 12.49
CA PRO A 120 0.08 -8.65 13.17
C PRO A 120 0.66 -7.93 14.41
N ALA A 121 0.19 -6.71 14.68
CA ALA A 121 0.54 -5.97 15.89
C ALA A 121 -0.65 -5.16 16.43
N THR A 122 -0.55 -4.74 17.69
CA THR A 122 -1.63 -4.03 18.39
C THR A 122 -1.84 -2.61 17.84
N GLY A 123 -3.03 -2.04 18.04
CA GLY A 123 -3.27 -0.63 17.73
C GLY A 123 -2.28 0.32 18.42
N THR A 124 -1.89 0.03 19.68
CA THR A 124 -0.84 0.80 20.38
C THR A 124 0.50 0.75 19.66
N HIS A 125 0.89 -0.40 19.11
CA HIS A 125 2.13 -0.55 18.34
C HIS A 125 2.10 0.32 17.09
N TRP A 126 1.02 0.21 16.30
CA TRP A 126 0.88 0.94 15.03
C TRP A 126 0.76 2.46 15.19
N MET A 127 0.18 2.92 16.30
CA MET A 127 0.03 4.36 16.58
C MET A 127 1.26 4.97 17.28
N LYS A 128 2.28 4.17 17.65
CA LYS A 128 3.46 4.66 18.38
C LYS A 128 4.34 5.58 17.54
N GLN A 129 4.48 5.27 16.25
CA GLN A 129 5.30 6.01 15.29
C GLN A 129 4.84 5.70 13.87
N SER A 130 5.25 6.54 12.91
CA SER A 130 4.97 6.28 11.49
C SER A 130 5.65 4.98 11.03
N LEU A 131 4.90 4.17 10.29
CA LEU A 131 5.39 2.92 9.71
C LEU A 131 5.87 3.15 8.27
N SER A 132 6.89 2.39 7.84
CA SER A 132 7.55 2.59 6.54
C SER A 132 7.57 1.33 5.68
N PHE A 133 7.23 1.49 4.41
CA PHE A 133 7.28 0.44 3.39
C PHE A 133 8.61 0.45 2.62
N LEU A 134 9.70 0.93 3.24
CA LEU A 134 11.04 1.00 2.64
C LEU A 134 11.55 -0.33 2.07
N LYS A 135 11.15 -1.45 2.67
CA LYS A 135 11.57 -2.79 2.25
C LYS A 135 10.75 -3.33 1.07
N MET A 136 9.62 -2.71 0.75
CA MET A 136 8.78 -3.10 -0.38
C MET A 136 9.52 -2.87 -1.70
N LYS A 137 9.45 -3.86 -2.59
CA LYS A 137 10.08 -3.82 -3.91
C LYS A 137 9.06 -4.16 -4.99
N LEU A 138 9.21 -3.51 -6.13
CA LEU A 138 8.40 -3.70 -7.33
C LEU A 138 9.16 -4.53 -8.35
N THR A 139 8.53 -5.58 -8.88
CA THR A 139 9.11 -6.45 -9.90
C THR A 139 8.21 -6.61 -11.12
N ASN A 140 8.82 -6.92 -12.27
CA ASN A 140 8.10 -7.37 -13.46
C ASN A 140 8.23 -8.88 -13.68
N ASN A 141 8.87 -9.59 -12.76
CA ASN A 141 8.95 -11.04 -12.82
C ASN A 141 7.65 -11.65 -12.30
N THR A 142 6.79 -12.12 -13.22
CA THR A 142 5.53 -12.80 -12.88
C THR A 142 5.73 -14.10 -12.10
N LEU A 143 6.94 -14.69 -12.20
CA LEU A 143 7.36 -15.89 -11.48
C LEU A 143 8.20 -15.56 -10.23
N ASP A 144 8.15 -14.32 -9.72
CA ASP A 144 8.89 -13.94 -8.52
C ASP A 144 8.49 -14.82 -7.33
N GLN A 145 9.49 -15.33 -6.61
CA GLN A 145 9.33 -16.15 -5.40
C GLN A 145 9.68 -15.38 -4.11
N HIS A 146 10.13 -14.13 -4.23
CA HIS A 146 10.59 -13.31 -3.12
C HIS A 146 9.47 -12.46 -2.48
N GLY A 147 8.23 -12.60 -2.98
CA GLY A 147 7.09 -11.82 -2.49
C GLY A 147 7.16 -10.35 -2.85
N HIS A 148 7.89 -9.99 -3.91
CA HIS A 148 7.86 -8.64 -4.45
C HIS A 148 6.46 -8.32 -5.03
N VAL A 149 6.08 -7.04 -4.97
CA VAL A 149 4.83 -6.56 -5.55
C VAL A 149 5.01 -6.52 -7.07
N THR A 150 4.08 -7.13 -7.81
CA THR A 150 4.07 -7.13 -9.27
C THR A 150 2.94 -6.21 -9.75
N PRO A 151 3.24 -4.98 -10.18
CA PRO A 151 2.19 -4.06 -10.61
C PRO A 151 1.67 -4.38 -12.01
N LEU A 152 2.34 -5.23 -12.80
CA LEU A 152 2.14 -5.35 -14.24
C LEU A 152 2.02 -6.81 -14.73
N SER A 153 1.27 -6.98 -15.81
CA SER A 153 1.60 -7.91 -16.90
C SER A 153 1.97 -7.11 -18.17
N PHE A 154 2.91 -7.63 -18.96
CA PHE A 154 3.52 -6.94 -20.10
C PHE A 154 2.94 -7.37 -21.44
#